data_AF-A0A8H6FXK8-F1
#
_entry.id   AF-A0A8H6FXK8-F1
#
_cell.length_a   1.000
_cell.length_b   1.000
_cell.length_c   1.000
_cell.angle_alpha   90.00
_cell.angle_beta   90.00
_cell.angle_gamma   90.00
#
_symmetry.space_group_name_H-M   'P 1'
#
loop_
_entity.id
_entity.type
_entity.pdbx_description
1 polymer ?
#
loop_
_entity_poly.entity_id
_entity_poly.type
_entity_poly.pdbx_seq_one_letter_code
_entity_poly.pdbx_strand_id
1 'polypeptide(L)'
;MSLSRSPSPRRGGGWSSPGLTSPYDNVSGNASPRKTYGDTQTNGSLSGDNVTWAKAKARSEEVKGYPSFSTRNNGFFSRHARKISTSLPTFRMTGRKDFSDKERLGRGRWAQMGGSRTGRFLTYLGRTAWRLRLRLGIFLAFVLAIILFYVTPMHRAYRRASFLGGGSKFVVILAANQGGGVMEWKGAREWAIERDSVRNKKKYTKKWGYDLEIVDMSTKKRYAHEWRESWEKVDTIRNCMRKYPKAEWFWWLDLNTFIMEPSYPLQKHIFNDLLGNTYRDINVYNPLNISHPFQSSHLDLPARSANGDGHANSIDLIIPQDCGGFNLGSFFIHRSVWTDRLLDIWWDPVGYEQKHMEWEHKEQDAMEHLYINQPWIRPHTAFIPQRKINSFPMGACGENGEDSRIHYSERDRDFVVNMAGCEWGRDCWGEMYNYRELSNKLNRTPWEKFKDGISDRVKTLRGKKEEGTEGG
;
A
#
# COMPACT_ATOMS: atom_id res chain seq x y z
N MET A 1 -19.05 -3.67 -60.65
CA MET A 1 -20.23 -3.59 -61.56
C MET A 1 -21.46 -3.27 -60.73
N SER A 2 -22.44 -2.55 -61.30
CA SER A 2 -23.86 -2.38 -60.88
C SER A 2 -24.22 -2.44 -59.37
N LEU A 3 -24.71 -1.38 -58.71
CA LEU A 3 -26.05 -0.75 -58.85
C LEU A 3 -27.20 -1.77 -58.55
N SER A 4 -28.27 -1.49 -57.78
CA SER A 4 -28.96 -0.19 -57.62
C SER A 4 -29.95 -0.09 -56.44
N ARG A 5 -30.14 1.14 -55.94
CA ARG A 5 -31.39 1.75 -55.39
C ARG A 5 -31.97 1.34 -54.01
N SER A 6 -32.02 2.36 -53.14
CA SER A 6 -33.13 2.64 -52.22
C SER A 6 -34.09 3.69 -52.83
N PRO A 7 -35.33 3.78 -52.32
CA PRO A 7 -35.95 5.07 -51.90
C PRO A 7 -36.73 4.91 -50.57
N SER A 8 -37.08 5.93 -49.77
CA SER A 8 -36.84 7.39 -49.73
C SER A 8 -37.16 7.90 -48.31
N PRO A 9 -36.65 9.06 -47.84
CA PRO A 9 -36.77 9.49 -46.45
C PRO A 9 -37.98 10.40 -46.15
N ARG A 10 -38.53 10.33 -44.93
CA ARG A 10 -39.47 11.35 -44.41
C ARG A 10 -38.75 12.64 -44.06
N ARG A 11 -39.46 13.77 -44.18
CA ARG A 11 -38.93 15.15 -44.10
C ARG A 11 -38.30 15.49 -42.74
N GLY A 12 -37.11 16.11 -42.79
CA GLY A 12 -36.74 17.19 -41.85
C GLY A 12 -35.46 16.99 -41.02
N GLY A 13 -34.31 17.46 -41.52
CA GLY A 13 -33.16 17.84 -40.69
C GLY A 13 -31.92 16.95 -40.77
N GLY A 14 -31.05 17.18 -41.75
CA GLY A 14 -29.73 16.55 -41.85
C GLY A 14 -28.59 17.39 -41.26
N TRP A 15 -27.41 16.77 -41.11
CA TRP A 15 -26.11 17.38 -40.81
C TRP A 15 -25.14 17.03 -41.97
N SER A 16 -23.94 17.60 -42.18
CA SER A 16 -23.09 18.48 -41.37
C SER A 16 -22.24 19.41 -42.25
N SER A 17 -21.70 20.49 -41.66
CA SER A 17 -20.40 21.14 -42.00
C SER A 17 -20.20 21.66 -43.46
N PRO A 18 -19.02 22.22 -43.82
CA PRO A 18 -18.50 23.49 -43.31
C PRO A 18 -18.14 24.50 -44.45
N GLY A 19 -18.15 25.81 -44.20
CA GLY A 19 -17.64 26.79 -45.18
C GLY A 19 -17.69 28.25 -44.74
N LEU A 20 -16.72 29.05 -45.17
CA LEU A 20 -16.71 30.50 -45.04
C LEU A 20 -17.66 31.14 -46.05
N THR A 21 -18.37 32.21 -45.66
CA THR A 21 -18.28 33.56 -46.25
C THR A 21 -19.31 34.49 -45.61
N SER A 22 -18.96 35.77 -45.46
CA SER A 22 -19.89 36.87 -45.20
C SER A 22 -20.27 37.55 -46.53
N PRO A 23 -20.99 38.68 -46.47
CA PRO A 23 -22.42 38.80 -46.19
C PRO A 23 -23.22 38.93 -47.51
N TYR A 24 -24.55 39.04 -47.46
CA TYR A 24 -25.27 40.07 -48.24
C TYR A 24 -26.76 40.13 -47.84
N ASP A 25 -27.29 41.35 -47.87
CA ASP A 25 -28.69 41.65 -47.58
C ASP A 25 -29.65 41.30 -48.74
N ASN A 26 -30.94 41.32 -48.38
CA ASN A 26 -32.05 41.86 -49.16
C ASN A 26 -32.82 41.00 -50.20
N VAL A 27 -34.13 40.86 -49.89
CA VAL A 27 -35.31 41.32 -50.68
C VAL A 27 -36.30 40.29 -51.22
N SER A 28 -37.58 40.72 -51.15
CA SER A 28 -38.83 40.20 -51.75
C SER A 28 -39.59 39.10 -50.99
N GLY A 29 -40.93 39.14 -50.92
CA GLY A 29 -41.83 40.24 -51.28
C GLY A 29 -43.32 39.85 -51.37
N ASN A 30 -44.21 40.83 -51.14
CA ASN A 30 -45.66 40.85 -51.42
C ASN A 30 -46.56 39.89 -50.59
N ALA A 31 -47.87 40.13 -50.42
CA ALA A 31 -48.74 41.14 -51.05
C ALA A 31 -49.71 41.82 -50.05
N SER A 32 -50.32 42.94 -50.46
CA SER A 32 -51.41 43.66 -49.76
C SER A 32 -52.64 43.77 -50.67
N PRO A 33 -53.83 44.14 -50.15
CA PRO A 33 -54.29 45.55 -50.21
C PRO A 33 -55.00 46.00 -48.90
N ARG A 34 -54.88 47.22 -48.35
CA ARG A 34 -55.20 48.59 -48.84
C ARG A 34 -56.70 48.74 -49.18
N LYS A 35 -57.51 49.57 -48.50
CA LYS A 35 -57.60 51.05 -48.49
C LYS A 35 -58.61 51.49 -47.38
N THR A 36 -58.83 52.74 -46.98
CA THR A 36 -58.06 54.02 -46.90
C THR A 36 -58.96 55.02 -46.12
N TYR A 37 -58.35 56.02 -45.47
CA TYR A 37 -59.03 57.17 -44.83
C TYR A 37 -60.04 57.91 -45.74
N GLY A 38 -61.05 58.53 -45.10
CA GLY A 38 -61.81 59.66 -45.63
C GLY A 38 -61.78 60.78 -44.60
N ASP A 39 -61.41 61.99 -45.02
CA ASP A 39 -61.26 63.19 -44.19
C ASP A 39 -62.58 63.99 -44.15
N THR A 40 -62.98 64.52 -42.99
CA THR A 40 -63.31 65.94 -42.76
C THR A 40 -64.05 66.21 -41.43
N GLN A 41 -63.57 67.26 -40.75
CA GLN A 41 -64.32 68.27 -39.98
C GLN A 41 -65.02 67.97 -38.63
N THR A 42 -64.59 68.80 -37.66
CA THR A 42 -65.32 69.44 -36.53
C THR A 42 -65.40 68.78 -35.15
N ASN A 43 -65.00 69.62 -34.18
CA ASN A 43 -65.35 69.67 -32.76
C ASN A 43 -65.02 68.46 -31.86
N GLY A 44 -64.09 68.66 -30.91
CA GLY A 44 -63.87 67.70 -29.83
C GLY A 44 -62.54 67.86 -29.08
N SER A 45 -62.49 68.84 -28.19
CA SER A 45 -61.68 68.95 -26.97
C SER A 45 -60.85 67.74 -26.48
N LEU A 46 -59.72 68.06 -25.84
CA LEU A 46 -58.91 67.27 -24.87
C LEU A 46 -57.77 66.36 -25.36
N SER A 47 -56.58 66.66 -24.83
CA SER A 47 -55.52 65.75 -24.35
C SER A 47 -54.96 64.64 -25.24
N GLY A 48 -53.67 64.74 -25.57
CA GLY A 48 -52.87 63.58 -25.98
C GLY A 48 -51.55 63.92 -26.64
N ASP A 49 -50.45 63.96 -25.87
CA ASP A 49 -49.08 63.97 -26.40
C ASP A 49 -48.78 62.61 -27.05
N ASN A 50 -49.17 62.46 -28.32
CA ASN A 50 -49.13 61.19 -29.03
C ASN A 50 -47.71 60.82 -29.46
N VAL A 51 -47.00 60.08 -28.60
CA VAL A 51 -45.66 59.55 -28.86
C VAL A 51 -45.73 58.50 -29.97
N THR A 52 -45.42 58.92 -31.19
CA THR A 52 -45.30 58.02 -32.34
C THR A 52 -44.18 56.99 -32.14
N TRP A 53 -44.42 55.76 -32.60
CA TRP A 53 -43.48 54.63 -32.50
C TRP A 53 -42.07 54.96 -33.08
N ALA A 54 -42.02 55.82 -34.10
CA ALA A 54 -40.77 56.32 -34.67
C ALA A 54 -39.94 57.18 -33.68
N LYS A 55 -40.57 58.06 -32.88
CA LYS A 55 -39.87 58.84 -31.84
C LYS A 55 -39.37 57.96 -30.69
N ALA A 56 -40.12 56.92 -30.33
CA ALA A 56 -39.68 55.94 -29.33
C ALA A 56 -38.48 55.10 -29.83
N LYS A 57 -38.48 54.69 -31.09
CA LYS A 57 -37.35 53.96 -31.70
C LYS A 57 -36.08 54.81 -31.75
N ALA A 58 -36.17 56.05 -32.22
CA ALA A 58 -35.02 56.97 -32.31
C ALA A 58 -34.33 57.21 -30.94
N ARG A 59 -35.10 57.46 -29.87
CA ARG A 59 -34.53 57.59 -28.50
C ARG A 59 -33.91 56.30 -27.97
N SER A 60 -34.32 55.13 -28.49
CA SER A 60 -33.75 53.83 -28.08
C SER A 60 -32.43 53.48 -28.76
N GLU A 61 -32.13 54.11 -29.91
CA GLU A 61 -30.87 53.93 -30.64
C GLU A 61 -29.76 54.84 -30.07
N GLU A 62 -30.12 56.06 -29.63
CA GLU A 62 -29.20 57.02 -29.00
C GLU A 62 -28.63 56.57 -27.63
N VAL A 63 -29.31 55.64 -26.94
CA VAL A 63 -28.92 55.13 -25.61
C VAL A 63 -27.95 53.93 -25.69
N LYS A 64 -27.66 53.38 -26.87
CA LYS A 64 -26.73 52.24 -27.04
C LYS A 64 -25.24 52.64 -27.12
N GLY A 65 -24.83 53.56 -26.25
CA GLY A 65 -23.44 53.99 -26.08
C GLY A 65 -22.55 53.09 -25.21
N TYR A 66 -22.90 51.80 -25.02
CA TYR A 66 -22.10 50.84 -24.26
C TYR A 66 -21.61 49.69 -25.15
N PRO A 67 -20.33 49.29 -25.08
CA PRO A 67 -19.79 48.25 -25.95
C PRO A 67 -20.45 46.90 -25.66
N SER A 68 -20.94 46.25 -26.71
CA SER A 68 -21.59 44.94 -26.62
C SER A 68 -20.64 43.88 -26.06
N PHE A 69 -20.95 43.35 -24.88
CA PHE A 69 -20.20 42.30 -24.23
C PHE A 69 -20.24 41.00 -25.05
N SER A 70 -19.20 40.74 -25.84
CA SER A 70 -19.06 39.45 -26.53
C SER A 70 -18.77 38.34 -25.52
N THR A 71 -19.70 37.39 -25.42
CA THR A 71 -19.52 36.15 -24.64
C THR A 71 -18.57 35.20 -25.36
N ARG A 72 -17.27 35.53 -25.36
CA ARG A 72 -16.21 34.61 -25.77
C ARG A 72 -16.39 33.30 -25.00
N ASN A 73 -16.52 32.19 -25.73
CA ASN A 73 -17.05 30.93 -25.23
C ASN A 73 -16.05 30.18 -24.33
N ASN A 74 -15.86 30.69 -23.10
CA ASN A 74 -14.96 30.11 -22.12
C ASN A 74 -15.71 29.10 -21.24
N GLY A 75 -15.14 27.91 -21.11
CA GLY A 75 -15.75 26.75 -20.43
C GLY A 75 -15.95 26.90 -18.92
N PHE A 76 -16.60 25.87 -18.36
CA PHE A 76 -17.08 25.76 -16.97
C PHE A 76 -16.17 26.39 -15.91
N PHE A 77 -14.87 26.08 -15.93
CA PHE A 77 -13.88 26.58 -14.96
C PHE A 77 -13.74 28.11 -14.94
N SER A 78 -13.84 28.79 -16.09
CA SER A 78 -13.71 30.26 -16.16
C SER A 78 -14.89 30.99 -15.48
N ARG A 79 -16.08 30.38 -15.49
CA ARG A 79 -17.28 30.93 -14.86
C ARG A 79 -17.19 30.83 -13.32
N HIS A 80 -16.59 29.75 -12.81
CA HIS A 80 -16.31 29.61 -11.37
C HIS A 80 -15.14 30.48 -10.90
N ALA A 81 -14.07 30.60 -11.70
CA ALA A 81 -12.93 31.47 -11.36
C ALA A 81 -13.36 32.93 -11.13
N ARG A 82 -14.28 33.46 -11.94
CA ARG A 82 -14.82 34.83 -11.74
C ARG A 82 -15.56 35.00 -10.41
N LYS A 83 -16.36 34.02 -9.99
CA LYS A 83 -17.06 34.07 -8.68
C LYS A 83 -16.08 34.14 -7.50
N ILE A 84 -14.93 33.48 -7.60
CA ILE A 84 -13.87 33.51 -6.58
C ILE A 84 -13.13 34.86 -6.61
N SER A 85 -12.83 35.42 -7.79
CA SER A 85 -12.19 36.74 -7.90
C SER A 85 -13.09 37.89 -7.45
N THR A 86 -14.42 37.78 -7.56
CA THR A 86 -15.36 38.81 -7.08
C THR A 86 -15.59 38.79 -5.57
N SER A 87 -15.17 37.73 -4.87
CA SER A 87 -15.29 37.63 -3.40
C SER A 87 -14.03 38.06 -2.62
N LEU A 88 -13.00 38.58 -3.31
CA LEU A 88 -11.77 39.07 -2.68
C LEU A 88 -11.80 40.62 -2.61
N PRO A 89 -11.54 41.23 -1.44
CA PRO A 89 -11.52 42.69 -1.31
C PRO A 89 -10.30 43.26 -2.05
N THR A 90 -10.54 44.06 -3.09
CA THR A 90 -9.50 44.75 -3.84
C THR A 90 -8.96 45.94 -3.02
N PHE A 91 -7.78 45.78 -2.43
CA PHE A 91 -7.02 46.93 -1.90
C PHE A 91 -6.46 47.75 -3.06
N ARG A 92 -7.17 48.81 -3.47
CA ARG A 92 -6.62 49.81 -4.39
C ARG A 92 -5.54 50.64 -3.66
N MET A 93 -4.27 50.35 -3.94
CA MET A 93 -3.20 51.34 -3.80
C MET A 93 -3.16 52.20 -5.06
N THR A 94 -3.66 53.43 -4.97
CA THR A 94 -3.24 54.59 -5.79
C THR A 94 -3.82 55.83 -5.13
N GLY A 95 -2.96 56.79 -4.77
CA GLY A 95 -3.38 57.97 -4.03
C GLY A 95 -4.04 59.02 -4.92
N ARG A 96 -5.19 59.54 -4.49
CA ARG A 96 -5.59 60.93 -4.74
C ARG A 96 -6.27 61.44 -3.48
N LYS A 97 -5.86 62.62 -3.01
CA LYS A 97 -6.52 63.32 -1.91
C LYS A 97 -7.77 63.97 -2.47
N ASP A 98 -8.94 63.61 -1.94
CA ASP A 98 -10.13 64.46 -2.03
C ASP A 98 -10.65 64.71 -0.62
N PHE A 99 -10.76 66.00 -0.28
CA PHE A 99 -11.07 66.49 1.06
C PHE A 99 -12.55 66.88 1.13
N SER A 100 -13.44 65.92 0.91
CA SER A 100 -14.89 66.17 0.82
C SER A 100 -15.74 64.98 1.26
N ASP A 101 -15.62 64.59 2.53
CA ASP A 101 -16.68 63.83 3.22
C ASP A 101 -16.77 64.32 4.67
N LYS A 102 -17.59 65.34 4.90
CA LYS A 102 -17.98 65.77 6.25
C LYS A 102 -18.89 64.69 6.87
N GLU A 103 -18.67 64.43 8.15
CA GLU A 103 -19.70 63.99 9.10
C GLU A 103 -20.42 62.66 8.81
N ARG A 104 -19.66 61.56 8.88
CA ARG A 104 -20.17 60.29 9.45
C ARG A 104 -19.28 59.74 10.57
N LEU A 105 -18.95 60.59 11.54
CA LEU A 105 -18.40 60.18 12.84
C LEU A 105 -19.48 59.50 13.71
N GLY A 106 -19.98 58.36 13.24
CA GLY A 106 -21.13 57.66 13.83
C GLY A 106 -21.05 56.14 13.73
N ARG A 107 -19.85 55.55 13.60
CA ARG A 107 -19.65 54.10 13.61
C ARG A 107 -18.75 53.65 14.75
N GLY A 108 -19.40 53.44 15.90
CA GLY A 108 -19.03 52.48 16.95
C GLY A 108 -17.54 52.27 17.21
N ARG A 109 -16.92 53.19 17.97
CA ARG A 109 -15.81 52.78 18.84
C ARG A 109 -16.37 51.77 19.86
N TRP A 110 -16.09 50.49 19.66
CA TRP A 110 -16.35 49.48 20.67
C TRP A 110 -15.51 49.79 21.92
N ALA A 111 -16.19 50.29 22.96
CA ALA A 111 -15.76 50.48 24.33
C ALA A 111 -14.24 50.52 24.61
N GLN A 112 -13.68 51.74 24.69
CA GLN A 112 -12.67 52.01 25.73
C GLN A 112 -13.41 52.21 27.06
N MET A 113 -13.86 51.10 27.66
CA MET A 113 -14.32 51.08 29.04
C MET A 113 -13.53 50.01 29.80
N GLY A 114 -13.25 50.25 31.08
CA GLY A 114 -12.21 49.58 31.86
C GLY A 114 -12.41 48.08 32.10
N GLY A 115 -12.24 47.26 31.07
CA GLY A 115 -12.24 45.81 31.18
C GLY A 115 -11.05 45.30 32.00
N SER A 116 -11.35 44.34 32.87
CA SER A 116 -10.38 43.54 33.65
C SER A 116 -9.19 43.07 32.81
N ARG A 117 -8.05 42.80 33.47
CA ARG A 117 -6.85 42.20 32.85
C ARG A 117 -7.19 41.01 31.95
N THR A 118 -8.17 40.19 32.35
CA THR A 118 -8.66 39.04 31.56
C THR A 118 -9.29 39.45 30.22
N GLY A 119 -10.08 40.53 30.16
CA GLY A 119 -10.72 41.01 28.94
C GLY A 119 -9.73 41.56 27.90
N ARG A 120 -8.66 42.21 28.35
CA ARG A 120 -7.54 42.64 27.47
C ARG A 120 -6.76 41.43 26.95
N PHE A 121 -6.55 40.43 27.79
CA PHE A 121 -5.88 39.19 27.40
C PHE A 121 -6.71 38.39 26.38
N LEU A 122 -8.03 38.29 26.57
CA LEU A 122 -8.97 37.65 25.62
C LEU A 122 -9.02 38.38 24.27
N THR A 123 -9.04 39.71 24.25
CA THR A 123 -9.01 40.48 22.98
C THR A 123 -7.65 40.44 22.29
N TYR A 124 -6.54 40.34 23.04
CA TYR A 124 -5.22 40.06 22.49
C TYR A 124 -5.17 38.66 21.86
N LEU A 125 -5.60 37.62 22.59
CA LEU A 125 -5.70 36.24 22.10
C LEU A 125 -6.60 36.14 20.86
N GLY A 126 -7.75 36.83 20.84
CA GLY A 126 -8.64 36.87 19.67
C GLY A 126 -7.97 37.50 18.44
N ARG A 127 -7.20 38.58 18.61
CA ARG A 127 -6.44 39.21 17.51
C ARG A 127 -5.27 38.35 17.03
N THR A 128 -4.52 37.69 17.93
CA THR A 128 -3.44 36.78 17.54
C THR A 128 -3.98 35.52 16.89
N ALA A 129 -5.06 34.93 17.41
CA ALA A 129 -5.74 33.79 16.80
C ALA A 129 -6.30 34.14 15.41
N TRP A 130 -6.89 35.33 15.22
CA TRP A 130 -7.37 35.77 13.91
C TRP A 130 -6.24 35.97 12.88
N ARG A 131 -5.06 36.45 13.31
CA ARG A 131 -3.85 36.51 12.46
C ARG A 131 -3.28 35.12 12.17
N LEU A 132 -3.34 34.20 13.13
CA LEU A 132 -2.85 32.83 13.00
C LEU A 132 -3.86 31.87 12.36
N ARG A 133 -5.11 32.27 12.13
CA ARG A 133 -6.22 31.39 11.69
C ARG A 133 -5.91 30.57 10.43
N LEU A 134 -5.17 31.15 9.48
CA LEU A 134 -4.73 30.43 8.28
C LEU A 134 -3.65 29.39 8.59
N ARG A 135 -2.67 29.72 9.45
CA ARG A 135 -1.61 28.78 9.87
C ARG A 135 -2.19 27.64 10.71
N LEU A 136 -3.08 27.96 11.65
CA LEU A 136 -3.81 26.99 12.47
C LEU A 136 -4.77 26.13 11.63
N GLY A 137 -5.46 26.72 10.65
CA GLY A 137 -6.32 26.00 9.71
C GLY A 137 -5.54 25.04 8.81
N ILE A 138 -4.38 25.45 8.29
CA ILE A 138 -3.47 24.58 7.52
C ILE A 138 -2.95 23.45 8.40
N PHE A 139 -2.52 23.74 9.63
CA PHE A 139 -2.07 22.71 10.58
C PHE A 139 -3.18 21.71 10.92
N LEU A 140 -4.39 22.18 11.23
CA LEU A 140 -5.56 21.32 11.47
C LEU A 140 -5.93 20.49 10.25
N ALA A 141 -5.89 21.06 9.04
CA ALA A 141 -6.14 20.32 7.80
C ALA A 141 -5.07 19.26 7.54
N PHE A 142 -3.79 19.53 7.85
CA PHE A 142 -2.70 18.58 7.74
C PHE A 142 -2.83 17.43 8.76
N VAL A 143 -3.15 17.75 10.02
CA VAL A 143 -3.44 16.75 11.06
C VAL A 143 -4.67 15.90 10.69
N LEU A 144 -5.74 16.53 10.19
CA LEU A 144 -6.92 15.82 9.69
C LEU A 144 -6.56 14.91 8.51
N ALA A 145 -5.75 15.37 7.55
CA ALA A 145 -5.31 14.56 6.42
C ALA A 145 -4.46 13.35 6.85
N ILE A 146 -3.58 13.52 7.85
CA ILE A 146 -2.84 12.42 8.48
C ILE A 146 -3.79 11.42 9.14
N ILE A 147 -4.74 11.89 9.96
CA ILE A 147 -5.72 11.02 10.63
C ILE A 147 -6.54 10.27 9.59
N LEU A 148 -7.08 10.95 8.57
CA LEU A 148 -7.82 10.32 7.48
C LEU A 148 -6.96 9.30 6.71
N PHE A 149 -5.69 9.60 6.42
CA PHE A 149 -4.80 8.66 5.74
C PHE A 149 -4.59 7.36 6.51
N TYR A 150 -4.40 7.43 7.83
CA TYR A 150 -4.19 6.26 8.69
C TYR A 150 -5.47 5.53 9.12
N VAL A 151 -6.61 6.23 9.23
CA VAL A 151 -7.92 5.64 9.57
C VAL A 151 -8.60 5.00 8.36
N THR A 152 -8.45 5.58 7.18
CA THR A 152 -9.01 5.03 5.93
C THR A 152 -8.09 3.94 5.33
N PRO A 153 -8.60 3.09 4.40
CA PRO A 153 -7.74 2.14 3.69
C PRO A 153 -6.68 2.78 2.77
N MET A 154 -6.60 4.11 2.65
CA MET A 154 -5.59 4.80 1.81
C MET A 154 -4.16 4.40 2.17
N HIS A 155 -3.80 4.36 3.45
CA HIS A 155 -2.48 3.94 3.89
C HIS A 155 -2.16 2.47 3.50
N ARG A 156 -3.17 1.59 3.48
CA ARG A 156 -3.00 0.20 3.01
C ARG A 156 -2.85 0.14 1.49
N ALA A 157 -3.63 0.91 0.75
CA ALA A 157 -3.53 1.00 -0.71
C ALA A 157 -2.15 1.54 -1.15
N TYR A 158 -1.66 2.59 -0.48
CA TYR A 158 -0.31 3.13 -0.67
C TYR A 158 0.78 2.06 -0.47
N ARG A 159 0.72 1.30 0.63
CA ARG A 159 1.70 0.24 0.91
C ARG A 159 1.64 -0.92 -0.09
N ARG A 160 0.42 -1.28 -0.53
CA ARG A 160 0.21 -2.36 -1.51
C ARG A 160 0.67 -1.98 -2.92
N ALA A 161 0.58 -0.71 -3.32
CA ALA A 161 0.89 -0.26 -4.68
C ALA A 161 2.34 -0.59 -5.10
N SER A 162 2.51 -1.25 -6.24
CA SER A 162 3.80 -1.79 -6.72
C SER A 162 4.91 -0.74 -6.93
N PHE A 163 4.55 0.48 -7.31
CA PHE A 163 5.48 1.61 -7.50
C PHE A 163 5.82 2.35 -6.19
N LEU A 164 5.00 2.23 -5.15
CA LEU A 164 5.15 3.01 -3.91
C LEU A 164 5.68 2.12 -2.77
N GLY A 165 4.79 1.46 -2.02
CA GLY A 165 5.22 0.57 -0.94
C GLY A 165 5.69 -0.82 -1.41
N GLY A 166 5.47 -1.16 -2.69
CA GLY A 166 5.92 -2.42 -3.27
C GLY A 166 5.23 -3.67 -2.72
N GLY A 167 4.22 -3.55 -1.85
CA GLY A 167 3.63 -4.69 -1.13
C GLY A 167 3.06 -5.78 -2.04
N SER A 168 2.44 -5.43 -3.17
CA SER A 168 1.90 -6.43 -4.11
C SER A 168 2.97 -7.26 -4.85
N LYS A 169 4.27 -6.92 -4.72
CA LYS A 169 5.36 -7.71 -5.28
C LYS A 169 5.71 -8.93 -4.43
N PHE A 170 5.23 -9.00 -3.18
CA PHE A 170 5.56 -10.06 -2.24
C PHE A 170 4.30 -10.82 -1.79
N VAL A 171 4.36 -12.14 -1.92
CA VAL A 171 3.36 -13.09 -1.39
C VAL A 171 4.01 -13.89 -0.28
N VAL A 172 3.38 -13.94 0.88
CA VAL A 172 3.74 -14.87 1.95
C VAL A 172 2.88 -16.11 1.82
N ILE A 173 3.51 -17.28 1.73
CA ILE A 173 2.86 -18.58 1.67
C ILE A 173 2.97 -19.20 3.06
N LEU A 174 1.83 -19.60 3.63
CA LEU A 174 1.75 -20.31 4.90
C LEU A 174 1.07 -21.66 4.67
N ALA A 175 1.82 -22.73 4.85
CA ALA A 175 1.28 -24.06 5.09
C ALA A 175 0.59 -24.10 6.47
N ALA A 176 -0.70 -24.40 6.50
CA ALA A 176 -1.46 -24.59 7.74
C ALA A 176 -2.57 -25.62 7.50
N ASN A 177 -2.78 -26.56 8.42
CA ASN A 177 -3.82 -27.58 8.27
C ASN A 177 -5.09 -27.11 8.99
N GLN A 178 -5.96 -26.39 8.27
CA GLN A 178 -7.17 -25.78 8.83
C GLN A 178 -8.24 -26.82 9.19
N GLY A 179 -8.22 -27.99 8.54
CA GLY A 179 -9.21 -29.05 8.76
C GLY A 179 -8.88 -30.03 9.90
N GLY A 180 -7.60 -30.17 10.24
CA GLY A 180 -7.09 -31.32 11.01
C GLY A 180 -6.72 -32.49 10.09
N GLY A 181 -5.93 -33.44 10.62
CA GLY A 181 -5.51 -34.62 9.88
C GLY A 181 -6.64 -35.63 9.67
N VAL A 182 -6.52 -36.47 8.63
CA VAL A 182 -7.40 -37.64 8.44
C VAL A 182 -6.99 -38.80 9.35
N MET A 183 -5.69 -38.92 9.66
CA MET A 183 -5.11 -40.00 10.45
C MET A 183 -5.12 -39.69 11.96
N GLU A 184 -4.85 -38.43 12.34
CA GLU A 184 -4.79 -38.00 13.74
C GLU A 184 -5.62 -36.73 13.99
N TRP A 185 -6.32 -36.70 15.13
CA TRP A 185 -7.09 -35.55 15.57
C TRP A 185 -6.16 -34.46 16.10
N LYS A 186 -6.15 -33.32 15.40
CA LYS A 186 -5.29 -32.17 15.72
C LYS A 186 -5.40 -31.74 17.18
N GLY A 187 -4.26 -31.77 17.88
CA GLY A 187 -4.16 -31.52 19.31
C GLY A 187 -4.44 -30.06 19.69
N ALA A 188 -4.87 -29.81 20.94
CA ALA A 188 -5.13 -28.46 21.44
C ALA A 188 -3.91 -27.52 21.35
N ARG A 189 -2.69 -28.08 21.44
CA ARG A 189 -1.42 -27.37 21.25
C ARG A 189 -1.21 -26.95 19.79
N GLU A 190 -1.40 -27.86 18.84
CA GLU A 190 -1.31 -27.58 17.40
C GLU A 190 -2.33 -26.53 16.94
N TRP A 191 -3.58 -26.62 17.42
CA TRP A 191 -4.60 -25.58 17.19
C TRP A 191 -4.15 -24.21 17.70
N ALA A 192 -3.48 -24.15 18.85
CA ALA A 192 -2.97 -22.91 19.40
C ALA A 192 -1.76 -22.37 18.63
N ILE A 193 -0.81 -23.24 18.23
CA ILE A 193 0.36 -22.91 17.38
C ILE A 193 -0.13 -22.33 16.05
N GLU A 194 -1.02 -23.02 15.33
CA GLU A 194 -1.55 -22.53 14.06
C GLU A 194 -2.24 -21.18 14.21
N ARG A 195 -3.15 -21.06 15.19
CA ARG A 195 -3.89 -19.82 15.42
C ARG A 195 -2.95 -18.64 15.68
N ASP A 196 -1.86 -18.86 16.41
CA ASP A 196 -0.87 -17.82 16.71
C ASP A 196 0.03 -17.50 15.52
N SER A 197 0.48 -18.52 14.79
CA SER A 197 1.27 -18.42 13.57
C SER A 197 0.52 -17.68 12.45
N VAL A 198 -0.71 -18.10 12.16
CA VAL A 198 -1.64 -17.42 11.22
C VAL A 198 -1.90 -15.98 11.66
N ARG A 199 -2.18 -15.74 12.94
CA ARG A 199 -2.44 -14.39 13.48
C ARG A 199 -1.22 -13.47 13.36
N ASN A 200 -0.02 -13.99 13.62
CA ASN A 200 1.26 -13.27 13.46
C ASN A 200 1.49 -12.87 11.99
N LYS A 201 1.49 -13.85 11.08
CA LYS A 201 1.73 -13.64 9.64
C LYS A 201 0.66 -12.74 9.00
N LYS A 202 -0.61 -12.89 9.39
CA LYS A 202 -1.73 -12.02 8.96
C LYS A 202 -1.60 -10.59 9.49
N LYS A 203 -1.06 -10.37 10.69
CA LYS A 203 -0.77 -9.04 11.24
C LYS A 203 0.37 -8.36 10.45
N TYR A 204 1.44 -9.09 10.13
CA TYR A 204 2.59 -8.57 9.38
C TYR A 204 2.21 -8.18 7.93
N THR A 205 1.62 -9.12 7.19
CA THR A 205 1.19 -8.92 5.79
C THR A 205 0.17 -7.79 5.66
N LYS A 206 -0.86 -7.74 6.53
CA LYS A 206 -1.82 -6.63 6.56
C LYS A 206 -1.17 -5.27 6.84
N LYS A 207 -0.11 -5.22 7.67
CA LYS A 207 0.63 -3.98 8.00
C LYS A 207 1.45 -3.46 6.82
N TRP A 208 2.04 -4.33 6.00
CA TRP A 208 2.92 -3.94 4.89
C TRP A 208 2.30 -4.03 3.50
N GLY A 209 1.07 -4.55 3.39
CA GLY A 209 0.33 -4.60 2.12
C GLY A 209 0.65 -5.81 1.24
N TYR A 210 1.47 -6.75 1.74
CA TYR A 210 1.70 -8.06 1.12
C TYR A 210 0.40 -8.87 1.03
N ASP A 211 0.39 -9.82 0.10
CA ASP A 211 -0.61 -10.87 0.07
C ASP A 211 -0.17 -12.05 0.96
N LEU A 212 -1.15 -12.72 1.58
CA LEU A 212 -0.95 -13.90 2.42
C LEU A 212 -1.81 -15.02 1.85
N GLU A 213 -1.17 -16.05 1.29
CA GLU A 213 -1.83 -17.29 0.97
C GLU A 213 -1.72 -18.23 2.17
N ILE A 214 -2.85 -18.73 2.66
CA ILE A 214 -2.88 -19.82 3.64
C ILE A 214 -3.39 -21.03 2.89
N VAL A 215 -2.53 -22.02 2.69
CA VAL A 215 -2.86 -23.23 1.95
C VAL A 215 -3.14 -24.35 2.94
N ASP A 216 -4.28 -24.99 2.75
CA ASP A 216 -4.69 -26.14 3.54
C ASP A 216 -3.89 -27.37 3.12
N MET A 217 -2.93 -27.75 3.96
CA MET A 217 -2.05 -28.92 3.79
C MET A 217 -2.68 -30.18 4.40
N SER A 218 -4.01 -30.28 4.39
CA SER A 218 -4.70 -31.52 4.75
C SER A 218 -4.27 -32.65 3.80
N THR A 219 -4.20 -33.88 4.31
CA THR A 219 -3.64 -35.04 3.60
C THR A 219 -4.49 -35.47 2.41
N LYS A 220 -4.23 -34.85 1.26
CA LYS A 220 -4.87 -35.17 -0.03
C LYS A 220 -4.38 -36.54 -0.49
N LYS A 221 -5.25 -37.34 -1.13
CA LYS A 221 -4.91 -38.68 -1.66
C LYS A 221 -3.65 -38.71 -2.55
N ARG A 222 -3.30 -37.60 -3.22
CA ARG A 222 -2.06 -37.46 -4.01
C ARG A 222 -0.77 -37.49 -3.15
N TYR A 223 -0.86 -37.01 -1.90
CA TYR A 223 0.25 -36.89 -0.96
C TYR A 223 0.11 -37.82 0.25
N ALA A 224 -0.87 -38.74 0.23
CA ALA A 224 -1.21 -39.61 1.36
C ALA A 224 -0.16 -40.70 1.69
N HIS A 225 0.99 -40.68 1.01
CA HIS A 225 2.19 -41.39 1.44
C HIS A 225 3.00 -40.43 2.31
N GLU A 226 3.35 -40.83 3.53
CA GLU A 226 3.99 -40.01 4.59
C GLU A 226 5.27 -39.28 4.13
N TRP A 227 5.93 -39.81 3.09
CA TRP A 227 7.12 -39.23 2.49
C TRP A 227 6.85 -38.20 1.38
N ARG A 228 5.60 -37.89 1.01
CA ARG A 228 5.27 -36.91 -0.05
C ARG A 228 4.74 -35.57 0.47
N GLU A 229 4.37 -35.49 1.74
CA GLU A 229 3.69 -34.33 2.32
C GLU A 229 4.52 -33.04 2.20
N SER A 230 5.83 -33.11 2.47
CA SER A 230 6.68 -31.91 2.44
C SER A 230 6.99 -31.42 1.02
N TRP A 231 6.92 -32.29 0.01
CA TRP A 231 7.01 -31.87 -1.39
C TRP A 231 5.76 -31.11 -1.88
N GLU A 232 4.62 -31.12 -1.18
CA GLU A 232 3.45 -30.27 -1.53
C GLU A 232 3.82 -28.78 -1.53
N LYS A 233 4.94 -28.38 -0.88
CA LYS A 233 5.62 -27.09 -1.05
C LYS A 233 5.72 -26.66 -2.53
N VAL A 234 6.18 -27.57 -3.40
CA VAL A 234 6.49 -27.30 -4.81
C VAL A 234 5.22 -26.96 -5.60
N ASP A 235 4.21 -27.83 -5.53
CA ASP A 235 2.93 -27.61 -6.22
C ASP A 235 2.18 -26.39 -5.63
N THR A 236 2.32 -26.15 -4.33
CA THR A 236 1.78 -24.96 -3.65
C THR A 236 2.40 -23.67 -4.17
N ILE A 237 3.73 -23.59 -4.28
CA ILE A 237 4.44 -22.43 -4.82
C ILE A 237 4.00 -22.17 -6.27
N ARG A 238 3.97 -23.22 -7.11
CA ARG A 238 3.51 -23.14 -8.51
C ARG A 238 2.07 -22.60 -8.62
N ASN A 239 1.17 -23.04 -7.74
CA ASN A 239 -0.21 -22.55 -7.69
C ASN A 239 -0.31 -21.10 -7.18
N CYS A 240 0.51 -20.70 -6.19
CA CYS A 240 0.61 -19.31 -5.74
C CYS A 240 1.12 -18.38 -6.85
N MET A 241 2.10 -18.83 -7.64
CA MET A 241 2.62 -18.09 -8.80
C MET A 241 1.55 -17.84 -9.86
N ARG A 242 0.65 -18.79 -10.10
CA ARG A 242 -0.51 -18.63 -10.99
C ARG A 242 -1.58 -17.69 -10.39
N LYS A 243 -1.86 -17.81 -9.10
CA LYS A 243 -2.89 -17.01 -8.39
C LYS A 243 -2.52 -15.53 -8.26
N TYR A 244 -1.23 -15.22 -8.10
CA TYR A 244 -0.74 -13.86 -7.87
C TYR A 244 0.21 -13.37 -8.99
N PRO A 245 -0.29 -13.12 -10.23
CA PRO A 245 0.54 -12.78 -11.40
C PRO A 245 1.28 -11.43 -11.31
N LYS A 246 1.08 -10.66 -10.23
CA LYS A 246 1.77 -9.38 -9.95
C LYS A 246 2.89 -9.47 -8.92
N ALA A 247 3.03 -10.62 -8.25
CA ALA A 247 4.07 -10.86 -7.26
C ALA A 247 5.36 -11.33 -7.93
N GLU A 248 6.50 -10.76 -7.55
CA GLU A 248 7.83 -11.14 -8.04
C GLU A 248 8.44 -12.18 -7.10
N TRP A 249 8.24 -12.02 -5.80
CA TRP A 249 8.84 -12.86 -4.75
C TRP A 249 7.78 -13.57 -3.91
N PHE A 250 8.05 -14.84 -3.64
CA PHE A 250 7.25 -15.73 -2.82
C PHE A 250 8.08 -16.14 -1.60
N TRP A 251 7.59 -15.83 -0.41
CA TRP A 251 8.21 -16.21 0.85
C TRP A 251 7.48 -17.42 1.41
N TRP A 252 8.14 -18.57 1.41
CA TRP A 252 7.63 -19.75 2.12
C TRP A 252 7.90 -19.59 3.62
N LEU A 253 6.89 -19.89 4.44
CA LEU A 253 7.03 -19.97 5.89
C LEU A 253 6.26 -21.17 6.47
N ASP A 254 6.98 -22.01 7.20
CA ASP A 254 6.38 -23.12 7.94
C ASP A 254 5.49 -22.66 9.10
N LEU A 255 4.63 -23.56 9.58
CA LEU A 255 3.70 -23.29 10.66
C LEU A 255 4.42 -22.90 11.96
N ASN A 256 5.52 -23.59 12.26
CA ASN A 256 6.34 -23.43 13.47
C ASN A 256 7.30 -22.21 13.40
N THR A 257 7.04 -21.23 12.52
CA THR A 257 7.78 -19.96 12.45
C THR A 257 6.97 -18.76 12.99
N PHE A 258 7.64 -17.83 13.67
CA PHE A 258 7.03 -16.61 14.22
C PHE A 258 7.83 -15.35 13.85
N ILE A 259 7.16 -14.36 13.26
CA ILE A 259 7.78 -13.06 12.91
C ILE A 259 7.92 -12.22 14.17
N MET A 260 9.16 -12.07 14.62
CA MET A 260 9.53 -11.34 15.84
C MET A 260 9.52 -9.83 15.62
N GLU A 261 9.92 -9.37 14.43
CA GLU A 261 10.06 -7.95 14.07
C GLU A 261 9.02 -7.47 13.04
N PRO A 262 7.78 -7.15 13.46
CA PRO A 262 6.79 -6.58 12.56
C PRO A 262 7.06 -5.10 12.23
N SER A 263 8.17 -4.53 12.72
CA SER A 263 8.47 -3.09 12.76
C SER A 263 8.92 -2.50 11.41
N TYR A 264 9.50 -3.30 10.52
CA TYR A 264 10.00 -2.91 9.19
C TYR A 264 9.58 -3.88 8.05
N PRO A 265 9.65 -3.46 6.77
CA PRO A 265 9.31 -4.30 5.62
C PRO A 265 10.49 -5.15 5.12
N LEU A 266 10.18 -6.21 4.35
CA LEU A 266 11.14 -7.14 3.75
C LEU A 266 12.10 -6.45 2.79
N GLN A 267 11.61 -5.45 2.04
CA GLN A 267 12.43 -4.67 1.12
C GLN A 267 13.57 -3.96 1.86
N LYS A 268 13.29 -3.36 3.02
CA LYS A 268 14.33 -2.73 3.84
C LYS A 268 15.29 -3.77 4.46
N HIS A 269 14.78 -4.95 4.79
CA HIS A 269 15.52 -5.99 5.48
C HIS A 269 16.50 -6.76 4.59
N ILE A 270 16.09 -7.07 3.36
CA ILE A 270 16.82 -7.96 2.44
C ILE A 270 16.95 -7.31 1.05
N PHE A 271 15.82 -7.07 0.38
CA PHE A 271 15.82 -6.90 -1.09
C PHE A 271 16.40 -5.59 -1.62
N ASN A 272 16.44 -4.51 -0.81
CA ASN A 272 17.05 -3.25 -1.22
C ASN A 272 18.59 -3.33 -1.29
N ASP A 273 19.20 -4.27 -0.56
CA ASP A 273 20.64 -4.53 -0.56
C ASP A 273 20.85 -6.05 -0.61
N LEU A 274 20.41 -6.68 -1.69
CA LEU A 274 20.41 -8.13 -1.80
C LEU A 274 21.84 -8.70 -1.77
N LEU A 275 22.81 -8.01 -2.40
CA LEU A 275 24.21 -8.44 -2.46
C LEU A 275 24.96 -8.25 -1.14
N GLY A 276 24.67 -7.21 -0.35
CA GLY A 276 25.24 -7.07 0.99
C GLY A 276 24.59 -8.02 2.01
N ASN A 277 23.35 -8.47 1.76
CA ASN A 277 22.63 -9.35 2.66
C ASN A 277 22.80 -10.85 2.40
N THR A 278 23.19 -11.25 1.20
CA THR A 278 23.31 -12.65 0.76
C THR A 278 24.71 -12.96 0.22
N TYR A 279 25.08 -14.23 0.17
CA TYR A 279 26.34 -14.73 -0.38
C TYR A 279 26.06 -15.98 -1.21
N ARG A 280 26.76 -16.19 -2.33
CA ARG A 280 26.59 -17.39 -3.17
C ARG A 280 27.66 -18.45 -2.92
N ASP A 281 28.83 -18.04 -2.47
CA ASP A 281 29.91 -18.96 -2.15
C ASP A 281 29.58 -19.80 -0.91
N ILE A 282 29.23 -21.06 -1.13
CA ILE A 282 28.94 -22.03 -0.07
C ILE A 282 30.12 -22.19 0.91
N ASN A 283 31.37 -21.88 0.54
CA ASN A 283 32.51 -22.01 1.44
C ASN A 283 32.50 -21.01 2.63
N VAL A 284 31.66 -19.97 2.57
CA VAL A 284 31.48 -19.01 3.68
C VAL A 284 30.90 -19.70 4.93
N TYR A 285 30.00 -20.66 4.72
CA TYR A 285 29.41 -21.50 5.75
C TYR A 285 28.93 -22.80 5.09
N ASN A 286 29.51 -23.93 5.48
CA ASN A 286 29.37 -25.21 4.78
C ASN A 286 29.29 -26.38 5.78
N PRO A 287 28.17 -26.55 6.52
CA PRO A 287 28.02 -27.63 7.49
C PRO A 287 28.10 -29.01 6.84
N LEU A 288 27.64 -29.13 5.59
CA LEU A 288 27.61 -30.36 4.79
C LEU A 288 28.94 -30.72 4.10
N ASN A 289 29.97 -29.87 4.24
CA ASN A 289 31.27 -30.04 3.56
C ASN A 289 31.15 -30.26 2.03
N ILE A 290 30.20 -29.57 1.37
CA ILE A 290 29.97 -29.66 -0.07
C ILE A 290 31.15 -29.00 -0.80
N SER A 291 31.83 -29.75 -1.67
CA SER A 291 32.90 -29.19 -2.50
C SER A 291 32.34 -28.28 -3.61
N HIS A 292 32.79 -27.03 -3.64
CA HIS A 292 32.45 -26.04 -4.67
C HIS A 292 33.51 -24.92 -4.69
N PRO A 293 33.83 -24.29 -5.84
CA PRO A 293 33.40 -24.60 -7.20
C PRO A 293 34.12 -25.82 -7.79
N PHE A 294 33.42 -26.55 -8.66
CA PHE A 294 34.02 -27.63 -9.44
C PHE A 294 34.79 -27.07 -10.63
N GLN A 295 36.08 -27.41 -10.73
CA GLN A 295 36.93 -27.03 -11.87
C GLN A 295 36.89 -28.10 -12.98
N SER A 296 35.74 -28.30 -13.62
CA SER A 296 35.64 -29.19 -14.78
C SER A 296 35.36 -28.44 -16.08
N SER A 297 35.99 -28.90 -17.17
CA SER A 297 36.05 -28.23 -18.47
C SER A 297 34.72 -28.18 -19.23
N HIS A 298 33.73 -28.98 -18.81
CA HIS A 298 32.39 -29.05 -19.39
C HIS A 298 31.38 -28.09 -18.73
N LEU A 299 31.77 -27.33 -17.70
CA LEU A 299 30.88 -26.37 -17.01
C LEU A 299 30.93 -24.98 -17.63
N ASP A 300 29.83 -24.24 -17.60
CA ASP A 300 29.79 -22.84 -18.01
C ASP A 300 30.58 -21.94 -17.04
N LEU A 301 31.04 -20.78 -17.52
CA LEU A 301 31.81 -19.82 -16.72
C LEU A 301 31.10 -19.41 -15.39
N PRO A 302 29.78 -19.11 -15.36
CA PRO A 302 29.09 -18.82 -14.10
C PRO A 302 29.02 -20.03 -13.17
N ALA A 303 28.89 -21.25 -13.70
CA ALA A 303 28.79 -22.48 -12.91
C ALA A 303 30.13 -22.93 -12.31
N ARG A 304 31.27 -22.43 -12.83
CA ARG A 304 32.62 -22.56 -12.23
C ARG A 304 32.94 -21.45 -11.22
N SER A 305 32.14 -20.40 -11.15
CA SER A 305 32.34 -19.27 -10.24
C SER A 305 31.65 -19.54 -8.91
N ALA A 306 32.37 -19.37 -7.80
CA ALA A 306 31.77 -19.43 -6.47
C ALA A 306 30.66 -18.38 -6.27
N ASN A 307 30.76 -17.23 -6.96
CA ASN A 307 29.79 -16.13 -6.90
C ASN A 307 28.81 -16.10 -8.08
N GLY A 308 28.79 -17.13 -8.93
CA GLY A 308 28.04 -17.11 -10.18
C GLY A 308 28.48 -15.96 -11.08
N ASP A 309 27.51 -15.18 -11.57
CA ASP A 309 27.70 -13.99 -12.40
C ASP A 309 27.93 -12.67 -11.61
N GLY A 310 27.86 -12.71 -10.28
CA GLY A 310 27.95 -11.52 -9.42
C GLY A 310 26.76 -10.54 -9.47
N HIS A 311 25.69 -10.83 -10.22
CA HIS A 311 24.55 -9.92 -10.36
C HIS A 311 23.36 -10.31 -9.47
N ALA A 312 22.82 -9.33 -8.74
CA ALA A 312 21.66 -9.50 -7.84
C ALA A 312 20.41 -10.03 -8.56
N ASN A 313 20.19 -9.58 -9.81
CA ASN A 313 18.99 -9.89 -10.60
C ASN A 313 18.91 -11.37 -11.01
N SER A 314 20.02 -12.09 -10.94
CA SER A 314 20.11 -13.51 -11.28
C SER A 314 19.92 -14.41 -10.04
N ILE A 315 19.69 -13.83 -8.86
CA ILE A 315 19.31 -14.58 -7.66
C ILE A 315 17.82 -14.89 -7.76
N ASP A 316 17.47 -16.16 -7.95
CA ASP A 316 16.09 -16.62 -8.01
C ASP A 316 15.66 -17.39 -6.75
N LEU A 317 16.61 -17.95 -6.01
CA LEU A 317 16.36 -18.74 -4.80
C LEU A 317 17.23 -18.25 -3.66
N ILE A 318 16.63 -17.93 -2.51
CA ILE A 318 17.33 -17.49 -1.29
C ILE A 318 17.00 -18.46 -0.17
N ILE A 319 17.98 -19.29 0.20
CA ILE A 319 17.86 -20.32 1.23
C ILE A 319 18.82 -19.99 2.38
N PRO A 320 18.37 -20.06 3.64
CA PRO A 320 19.27 -19.98 4.78
C PRO A 320 19.88 -21.36 5.11
N GLN A 321 21.07 -21.37 5.70
CA GLN A 321 21.73 -22.61 6.13
C GLN A 321 21.75 -22.72 7.65
N ASP A 322 21.44 -23.90 8.18
CA ASP A 322 21.43 -24.21 9.61
C ASP A 322 22.58 -25.16 10.02
N CYS A 323 22.47 -25.83 11.15
CA CYS A 323 23.48 -26.77 11.63
C CYS A 323 23.58 -28.07 10.83
N GLY A 324 22.49 -28.48 10.16
CA GLY A 324 22.43 -29.70 9.36
C GLY A 324 22.69 -29.44 7.89
N GLY A 325 22.22 -28.30 7.34
CA GLY A 325 22.29 -28.05 5.91
C GLY A 325 21.42 -26.89 5.43
N PHE A 326 20.67 -27.13 4.37
CA PHE A 326 19.76 -26.15 3.74
C PHE A 326 18.39 -26.17 4.43
N ASN A 327 18.03 -25.08 5.11
CA ASN A 327 16.75 -25.05 5.81
C ASN A 327 15.61 -24.49 4.95
N LEU A 328 14.58 -25.30 4.71
CA LEU A 328 13.42 -24.93 3.89
C LEU A 328 12.17 -24.55 4.71
N GLY A 329 12.35 -24.15 5.97
CA GLY A 329 11.27 -23.63 6.82
C GLY A 329 11.00 -22.12 6.67
N SER A 330 11.97 -21.37 6.15
CA SER A 330 11.82 -19.97 5.76
C SER A 330 12.77 -19.64 4.61
N PHE A 331 12.25 -19.58 3.38
CA PHE A 331 13.06 -19.31 2.18
C PHE A 331 12.27 -18.47 1.17
N PHE A 332 12.99 -17.77 0.29
CA PHE A 332 12.39 -16.95 -0.77
C PHE A 332 12.66 -17.55 -2.14
N ILE A 333 11.65 -17.50 -3.00
CA ILE A 333 11.75 -17.90 -4.39
C ILE A 333 11.13 -16.83 -5.30
N HIS A 334 11.86 -16.47 -6.35
CA HIS A 334 11.50 -15.47 -7.34
C HIS A 334 10.71 -16.11 -8.49
N ARG A 335 9.79 -15.37 -9.14
CA ARG A 335 9.19 -15.84 -10.39
C ARG A 335 10.17 -15.64 -11.55
N SER A 336 10.69 -16.75 -12.07
CA SER A 336 11.41 -16.78 -13.34
C SER A 336 11.22 -18.12 -14.06
N VAL A 337 11.66 -18.16 -15.33
CA VAL A 337 11.70 -19.39 -16.13
C VAL A 337 12.67 -20.42 -15.53
N TRP A 338 13.69 -19.97 -14.78
CA TRP A 338 14.56 -20.85 -14.02
C TRP A 338 13.80 -21.52 -12.87
N THR A 339 13.00 -20.74 -12.12
CA THR A 339 12.17 -21.26 -11.03
C THR A 339 11.15 -22.29 -11.50
N ASP A 340 10.44 -22.04 -12.61
CA ASP A 340 9.49 -23.02 -13.16
C ASP A 340 10.17 -24.37 -13.43
N ARG A 341 11.39 -24.36 -14.01
CA ARG A 341 12.20 -25.57 -14.27
C ARG A 341 12.71 -26.24 -13.00
N LEU A 342 13.13 -25.46 -12.00
CA LEU A 342 13.52 -26.00 -10.70
C LEU A 342 12.34 -26.72 -10.05
N LEU A 343 11.16 -26.12 -10.04
CA LEU A 343 9.96 -26.73 -9.47
C LEU A 343 9.51 -27.98 -10.25
N ASP A 344 9.82 -28.10 -11.54
CA ASP A 344 9.56 -29.33 -12.31
C ASP A 344 10.52 -30.46 -11.89
N ILE A 345 11.81 -30.17 -11.75
CA ILE A 345 12.86 -31.16 -11.40
C ILE A 345 12.84 -31.52 -9.91
N TRP A 346 12.47 -30.59 -9.03
CA TRP A 346 12.36 -30.85 -7.59
C TRP A 346 11.14 -31.70 -7.23
N TRP A 347 10.16 -31.77 -8.14
CA TRP A 347 9.02 -32.71 -8.09
C TRP A 347 9.28 -33.98 -8.94
N ASP A 348 10.53 -34.33 -9.26
CA ASP A 348 10.86 -35.57 -9.98
C ASP A 348 10.56 -36.81 -9.10
N PRO A 349 9.81 -37.81 -9.61
CA PRO A 349 9.63 -39.11 -8.96
C PRO A 349 10.92 -39.77 -8.47
N VAL A 350 12.06 -39.61 -9.15
CA VAL A 350 13.34 -40.19 -8.69
C VAL A 350 13.69 -39.70 -7.27
N GLY A 351 13.43 -38.43 -6.97
CA GLY A 351 13.63 -37.89 -5.62
C GLY A 351 12.67 -38.49 -4.61
N TYR A 352 11.36 -38.24 -4.78
CA TYR A 352 10.38 -38.57 -3.74
C TYR A 352 9.95 -40.06 -3.72
N GLU A 353 10.16 -40.86 -4.78
CA GLU A 353 9.81 -42.30 -4.82
C GLU A 353 11.03 -43.20 -4.62
N GLN A 354 12.22 -42.86 -5.13
CA GLN A 354 13.38 -43.77 -5.05
C GLN A 354 14.35 -43.38 -3.93
N LYS A 355 14.57 -42.09 -3.68
CA LYS A 355 15.55 -41.60 -2.70
C LYS A 355 15.00 -41.25 -1.33
N HIS A 356 13.67 -41.23 -1.15
CA HIS A 356 13.02 -40.95 0.15
C HIS A 356 13.39 -41.91 1.30
N MET A 357 13.95 -43.09 1.01
CA MET A 357 14.48 -44.03 2.03
C MET A 357 15.93 -43.75 2.43
N GLU A 358 16.66 -42.95 1.63
CA GLU A 358 18.03 -42.50 1.90
C GLU A 358 18.05 -41.08 2.52
N TRP A 359 16.97 -40.32 2.36
CA TRP A 359 16.85 -38.91 2.76
C TRP A 359 15.98 -38.73 4.00
N GLU A 360 16.62 -38.39 5.12
CA GLU A 360 15.98 -38.14 6.41
C GLU A 360 15.18 -36.82 6.41
N HIS A 361 15.75 -35.74 5.82
CA HIS A 361 15.13 -34.42 5.74
C HIS A 361 14.35 -34.19 4.43
N LYS A 362 13.95 -35.28 3.77
CA LYS A 362 12.94 -35.29 2.71
C LYS A 362 13.25 -34.32 1.55
N GLU A 363 12.54 -33.20 1.46
CA GLU A 363 12.66 -32.24 0.35
C GLU A 363 13.88 -31.32 0.48
N GLN A 364 14.47 -31.25 1.69
CA GLN A 364 15.70 -30.50 1.98
C GLN A 364 16.90 -31.23 1.38
N ASP A 365 17.11 -32.49 1.74
CA ASP A 365 18.12 -33.38 1.15
C ASP A 365 17.99 -33.45 -0.39
N ALA A 366 16.75 -33.46 -0.91
CA ALA A 366 16.50 -33.41 -2.35
C ALA A 366 17.05 -32.12 -3.00
N MET A 367 16.86 -30.96 -2.35
CA MET A 367 17.38 -29.67 -2.82
C MET A 367 18.91 -29.59 -2.71
N GLU A 368 19.49 -30.17 -1.67
CA GLU A 368 20.94 -30.28 -1.49
C GLU A 368 21.57 -31.18 -2.55
N HIS A 369 21.01 -32.37 -2.78
CA HIS A 369 21.41 -33.28 -3.85
C HIS A 369 21.32 -32.60 -5.22
N LEU A 370 20.26 -31.82 -5.48
CA LEU A 370 20.15 -31.02 -6.69
C LEU A 370 21.24 -29.94 -6.77
N TYR A 371 21.51 -29.19 -5.69
CA TYR A 371 22.58 -28.19 -5.67
C TYR A 371 23.98 -28.80 -5.90
N ILE A 372 24.27 -29.96 -5.31
CA ILE A 372 25.52 -30.71 -5.51
C ILE A 372 25.64 -31.15 -6.97
N ASN A 373 24.63 -31.81 -7.52
CA ASN A 373 24.74 -32.51 -8.81
C ASN A 373 24.34 -31.67 -10.04
N GLN A 374 23.62 -30.55 -9.89
CA GLN A 374 23.11 -29.74 -11.00
C GLN A 374 23.79 -28.35 -11.05
N PRO A 375 24.80 -28.14 -11.92
CA PRO A 375 25.59 -26.92 -11.92
C PRO A 375 24.81 -25.65 -12.27
N TRP A 376 23.72 -25.76 -13.03
CA TRP A 376 22.87 -24.64 -13.45
C TRP A 376 21.99 -24.07 -12.33
N ILE A 377 21.87 -24.77 -11.20
CA ILE A 377 21.13 -24.29 -10.03
C ILE A 377 21.95 -23.25 -9.26
N ARG A 378 23.26 -23.50 -9.10
CA ARG A 378 24.12 -22.78 -8.15
C ARG A 378 24.27 -21.27 -8.43
N PRO A 379 24.40 -20.77 -9.67
CA PRO A 379 24.46 -19.32 -9.94
C PRO A 379 23.19 -18.56 -9.54
N HIS A 380 22.05 -19.26 -9.48
CA HIS A 380 20.74 -18.69 -9.17
C HIS A 380 20.33 -18.86 -7.70
N THR A 381 20.96 -19.77 -6.97
CA THR A 381 20.83 -19.92 -5.52
C THR A 381 21.78 -18.97 -4.80
N ALA A 382 21.26 -18.21 -3.84
CA ALA A 382 22.03 -17.45 -2.87
C ALA A 382 21.69 -17.89 -1.45
N PHE A 383 22.68 -17.83 -0.58
CA PHE A 383 22.55 -18.09 0.84
C PHE A 383 22.38 -16.80 1.62
N ILE A 384 21.65 -16.88 2.72
CA ILE A 384 21.44 -15.77 3.65
C ILE A 384 21.77 -16.26 5.07
N PRO A 385 22.41 -15.45 5.94
CA PRO A 385 22.66 -15.85 7.32
C PRO A 385 21.36 -16.25 8.03
N GLN A 386 21.30 -17.46 8.61
CA GLN A 386 20.10 -18.05 9.24
C GLN A 386 19.32 -17.05 10.08
N ARG A 387 20.01 -16.37 11.01
CA ARG A 387 19.41 -15.40 11.93
C ARG A 387 18.66 -14.24 11.28
N LYS A 388 18.94 -13.89 10.01
CA LYS A 388 18.20 -12.84 9.31
C LYS A 388 16.76 -13.25 8.99
N ILE A 389 16.45 -14.53 8.75
CA ILE A 389 15.11 -14.93 8.27
C ILE A 389 14.55 -16.21 8.92
N ASN A 390 15.34 -16.89 9.73
CA ASN A 390 15.08 -18.26 10.15
C ASN A 390 15.83 -18.65 11.44
N SER A 391 16.08 -17.70 12.37
CA SER A 391 16.85 -17.98 13.59
C SER A 391 16.23 -19.13 14.40
N PHE A 392 17.04 -20.00 14.97
CA PHE A 392 16.54 -21.11 15.80
C PHE A 392 16.37 -20.72 17.28
N PRO A 393 15.44 -21.37 18.01
CA PRO A 393 15.31 -21.22 19.44
C PRO A 393 16.52 -21.83 20.16
N MET A 394 16.82 -21.34 21.37
CA MET A 394 17.85 -21.92 22.23
C MET A 394 17.55 -23.41 22.48
N GLY A 395 18.53 -24.28 22.25
CA GLY A 395 18.38 -25.74 22.41
C GLY A 395 17.92 -26.51 21.15
N ALA A 396 17.77 -25.84 20.01
CA ALA A 396 17.84 -26.53 18.71
C ALA A 396 19.30 -26.94 18.40
N CYS A 397 19.52 -27.79 17.38
CA CYS A 397 20.88 -28.25 16.99
C CYS A 397 21.66 -28.90 18.14
N GLY A 398 21.03 -29.86 18.84
CA GLY A 398 21.35 -30.30 20.21
C GLY A 398 22.72 -30.92 20.51
N GLU A 399 23.67 -30.95 19.57
CA GLU A 399 25.01 -31.53 19.76
C GLU A 399 26.11 -30.46 19.99
N ASN A 400 26.00 -29.29 19.33
CA ASN A 400 27.07 -28.29 19.28
C ASN A 400 26.87 -27.08 20.22
N GLY A 401 25.76 -27.05 20.97
CA GLY A 401 25.44 -25.94 21.89
C GLY A 401 25.02 -24.64 21.18
N GLU A 402 25.06 -23.54 21.92
CA GLU A 402 24.55 -22.23 21.44
C GLU A 402 25.51 -21.55 20.45
N ASP A 403 25.36 -21.82 19.14
CA ASP A 403 25.99 -21.00 18.11
C ASP A 403 25.25 -19.67 17.88
N SER A 404 25.92 -18.57 18.19
CA SER A 404 25.54 -17.18 17.89
C SER A 404 25.22 -16.88 16.42
N ARG A 405 25.55 -17.75 15.46
CA ARG A 405 25.24 -17.58 14.02
C ARG A 405 23.85 -18.10 13.63
N ILE A 406 23.31 -19.04 14.41
CA ILE A 406 22.09 -19.80 14.12
C ILE A 406 20.97 -19.44 15.10
N HIS A 407 21.32 -19.29 16.38
CA HIS A 407 20.37 -19.09 17.48
C HIS A 407 19.85 -17.64 17.58
N TYR A 408 18.60 -17.50 18.04
CA TYR A 408 17.92 -16.21 18.19
C TYR A 408 18.59 -15.30 19.24
N SER A 409 18.99 -14.10 18.82
CA SER A 409 19.53 -13.04 19.69
C SER A 409 18.48 -11.98 20.01
N GLU A 410 18.19 -11.80 21.31
CA GLU A 410 17.35 -10.70 21.80
C GLU A 410 17.96 -9.31 21.52
N ARG A 411 19.29 -9.21 21.53
CA ARG A 411 20.01 -7.93 21.42
C ARG A 411 19.99 -7.40 19.99
N ASP A 412 20.18 -8.28 19.02
CA ASP A 412 20.25 -7.93 17.61
C ASP A 412 18.87 -7.86 16.94
N ARG A 413 17.85 -8.41 17.62
CA ARG A 413 16.44 -8.44 17.20
C ARG A 413 16.25 -9.17 15.87
N ASP A 414 16.60 -10.45 15.88
CA ASP A 414 16.43 -11.35 14.76
C ASP A 414 14.97 -11.37 14.28
N PHE A 415 14.77 -11.42 12.96
CA PHE A 415 13.51 -11.04 12.33
C PHE A 415 12.40 -12.10 12.49
N VAL A 416 12.76 -13.38 12.42
CA VAL A 416 11.87 -14.54 12.46
C VAL A 416 12.57 -15.66 13.21
N VAL A 417 11.87 -16.22 14.21
CA VAL A 417 12.27 -17.47 14.87
C VAL A 417 11.56 -18.66 14.23
N ASN A 418 12.29 -19.75 13.99
CA ASN A 418 11.79 -21.02 13.49
C ASN A 418 12.03 -22.11 14.52
N MET A 419 10.96 -22.64 15.11
CA MET A 419 11.00 -23.75 16.07
C MET A 419 11.06 -25.09 15.32
N ALA A 420 11.99 -25.21 14.37
CA ALA A 420 12.22 -26.44 13.62
C ALA A 420 12.64 -27.57 14.57
N GLY A 421 12.14 -28.77 14.34
CA GLY A 421 12.47 -29.94 15.16
C GLY A 421 11.97 -29.87 16.62
N CYS A 422 11.06 -28.96 16.98
CA CYS A 422 10.53 -28.89 18.35
C CYS A 422 9.67 -30.10 18.74
N GLU A 423 9.14 -30.83 17.75
CA GLU A 423 8.39 -32.07 17.92
C GLU A 423 9.25 -33.21 18.50
N TRP A 424 10.58 -33.13 18.32
CA TRP A 424 11.54 -34.14 18.75
C TRP A 424 12.04 -33.84 20.17
N GLY A 425 11.15 -33.99 21.15
CA GLY A 425 11.48 -33.91 22.59
C GLY A 425 11.49 -32.51 23.21
N ARG A 426 11.00 -31.48 22.52
CA ARG A 426 10.82 -30.12 23.07
C ARG A 426 9.33 -29.75 23.11
N ASP A 427 8.97 -28.56 23.60
CA ASP A 427 7.58 -28.08 23.61
C ASP A 427 7.38 -26.92 22.62
N CYS A 428 7.02 -27.26 21.39
CA CYS A 428 6.67 -26.30 20.34
C CYS A 428 5.71 -25.20 20.80
N TRP A 429 4.73 -25.54 21.64
CA TRP A 429 3.72 -24.59 22.07
C TRP A 429 4.27 -23.63 23.13
N GLY A 430 5.00 -24.13 24.12
CA GLY A 430 5.67 -23.33 25.14
C GLY A 430 6.71 -22.38 24.55
N GLU A 431 7.51 -22.85 23.59
CA GLU A 431 8.47 -22.00 22.85
C GLU A 431 7.75 -20.91 22.06
N MET A 432 6.75 -21.27 21.24
CA MET A 432 5.94 -20.33 20.46
C MET A 432 5.26 -19.29 21.36
N TYR A 433 4.75 -19.72 22.52
CA TYR A 433 4.15 -18.85 23.52
C TYR A 433 5.17 -17.83 24.08
N ASN A 434 6.37 -18.30 24.45
CA ASN A 434 7.45 -17.48 24.98
C ASN A 434 7.91 -16.43 23.96
N TYR A 435 8.24 -16.84 22.73
CA TYR A 435 8.63 -15.93 21.65
C TYR A 435 7.53 -14.92 21.29
N ARG A 436 6.26 -15.32 21.37
CA ARG A 436 5.11 -14.41 21.21
C ARG A 436 5.04 -13.36 22.32
N GLU A 437 5.27 -13.71 23.58
CA GLU A 437 5.34 -12.73 24.67
C GLU A 437 6.57 -11.82 24.56
N LEU A 438 7.73 -12.37 24.21
CA LEU A 438 8.96 -11.64 23.97
C LEU A 438 8.80 -10.62 22.82
N SER A 439 8.24 -11.00 21.68
CA SER A 439 7.95 -10.07 20.58
C SER A 439 6.98 -8.96 21.02
N ASN A 440 5.95 -9.28 21.81
CA ASN A 440 5.04 -8.28 22.37
C ASN A 440 5.75 -7.34 23.36
N LYS A 441 6.72 -7.81 24.14
CA LYS A 441 7.55 -7.02 25.07
C LYS A 441 8.52 -6.08 24.32
N LEU A 442 9.20 -6.59 23.29
CA LEU A 442 10.16 -5.82 22.47
C LEU A 442 9.46 -4.76 21.62
N ASN A 443 8.31 -5.09 21.03
CA ASN A 443 7.58 -4.22 20.11
C ASN A 443 6.52 -3.30 20.75
N ARG A 444 6.52 -3.12 22.08
CA ARG A 444 5.62 -2.15 22.74
C ARG A 444 5.83 -0.75 22.20
N THR A 445 4.74 -0.07 21.85
CA THR A 445 4.74 1.33 21.46
C THR A 445 5.20 2.23 22.63
N PRO A 446 5.73 3.44 22.35
CA PRO A 446 6.10 4.38 23.41
C PRO A 446 4.93 4.70 24.37
N TRP A 447 3.70 4.72 23.85
CA TRP A 447 2.49 4.94 24.65
C TRP A 447 2.15 3.75 25.57
N GLU A 448 2.30 2.51 25.10
CA GLU A 448 2.14 1.33 25.95
C GLU A 448 3.21 1.31 27.05
N LYS A 449 4.49 1.56 26.71
CA LYS A 449 5.58 1.67 27.70
C LYS A 449 5.30 2.75 28.76
N PHE A 450 4.73 3.88 28.35
CA PHE A 450 4.32 4.96 29.27
C PHE A 450 3.14 4.54 30.17
N LYS A 451 2.11 3.91 29.61
CA LYS A 451 0.94 3.40 30.35
C LYS A 451 1.35 2.35 31.37
N ASP A 452 2.22 1.41 30.98
CA ASP A 452 2.76 0.38 31.85
C ASP A 452 3.57 1.00 33.00
N GLY A 453 4.46 1.95 32.69
CA GLY A 453 5.23 2.67 33.71
C GLY A 453 4.37 3.46 34.73
N ILE A 454 3.18 3.94 34.33
CA ILE A 454 2.20 4.49 35.28
C ILE A 454 1.53 3.37 36.10
N SER A 455 1.07 2.31 35.44
CA SER A 455 0.43 1.16 36.10
C SER A 455 1.34 0.55 37.17
N ASP A 456 2.62 0.36 36.86
CA ASP A 456 3.57 -0.27 37.77
C ASP A 456 3.89 0.63 38.96
N ARG A 457 4.07 1.94 38.75
CA ARG A 457 4.16 2.92 39.85
C ARG A 457 2.92 2.90 40.75
N VAL A 458 1.72 2.81 40.18
CA VAL A 458 0.47 2.71 40.95
C VAL A 458 0.40 1.40 41.74
N LYS A 459 0.84 0.27 41.19
CA LYS A 459 0.95 -1.01 41.92
C LYS A 459 1.93 -0.91 43.08
N THR A 460 3.14 -0.38 42.86
CA THR A 460 4.13 -0.18 43.94
C THR A 460 3.61 0.73 45.05
N LEU A 461 2.84 1.77 44.71
CA LEU A 461 2.22 2.67 45.69
C LEU A 461 1.04 2.03 46.44
N ARG A 462 0.36 1.03 45.87
CA ARG A 462 -0.69 0.26 46.57
C ARG A 462 -0.11 -0.80 47.48
N GLY A 463 0.87 -1.59 47.01
CA GLY A 463 1.56 -2.59 47.84
C GLY A 463 2.21 -1.97 49.08
N LYS A 464 2.90 -0.82 48.94
CA LYS A 464 3.44 -0.06 50.08
C LYS A 464 2.39 0.51 51.04
N LYS A 465 1.13 0.59 50.62
CA LYS A 465 0.02 0.97 51.51
C LYS A 465 -0.52 -0.23 52.28
N GLU A 466 -0.57 -1.39 51.64
CA GLU A 466 -1.01 -2.65 52.26
C GLU A 466 0.01 -3.11 53.31
N GLU A 467 1.31 -3.13 52.99
CA GLU A 467 2.41 -3.39 53.95
C GLU A 467 2.42 -2.42 55.15
N GLY A 468 2.01 -1.16 54.94
CA GLY A 468 1.92 -0.14 55.98
C GLY A 468 0.67 -0.22 56.86
N THR A 469 -0.25 -1.17 56.59
CA THR A 469 -1.51 -1.34 57.33
C THR A 469 -1.56 -2.66 58.12
N GLU A 470 -0.74 -3.65 57.77
CA GLU A 470 -0.64 -4.94 58.50
C GLU A 470 0.42 -4.94 59.62
N GLY A 471 1.20 -3.86 59.76
CA GLY A 471 2.28 -3.71 60.75
C GLY A 471 2.03 -2.66 61.85
N GLY A 472 0.76 -2.36 62.18
CA GLY A 472 0.35 -1.34 63.15
C GLY A 472 -0.48 -1.88 64.31
#